data_AF-A0A7H4LT61-F1
#
_entry.id   AF-A0A7H4LT61-F1
#
_cell.length_a   1.000
_cell.length_b   1.000
_cell.length_c   1.000
_cell.angle_alpha   90.00
_cell.angle_beta   90.00
_cell.angle_gamma   90.00
#
_symmetry.space_group_name_H-M   'P 1'
#
loop_
_entity.id
_entity.type
_entity.pdbx_description
1 polymer ?
#
loop_
_entity_poly.entity_id
_entity_poly.type
_entity_poly.pdbx_seq_one_letter_code
_entity_poly.pdbx_strand_id
1 'polypeptide(L)'
;MVFSWPVIAKLIALSVALGLGYAAWNVGILHGNVSLLAAASYFTPVLSSALAAALLSAALSWSFWQGAGMVCAGSLLCWQATRR
;
A
#
# COMPACT_ATOMS: atom_id res chain seq x y z
N MET A 1 8.90 -25.77 -9.80
CA MET A 1 7.79 -24.81 -10.02
C MET A 1 7.12 -25.17 -11.33
N VAL A 2 5.81 -25.43 -11.34
CA VAL A 2 5.09 -25.81 -12.57
C VAL A 2 4.51 -24.55 -13.21
N PHE A 3 5.06 -24.12 -14.34
CA PHE A 3 4.53 -23.02 -15.13
C PHE A 3 3.31 -23.50 -15.92
N SER A 4 2.12 -23.29 -15.37
CA SER A 4 0.86 -23.53 -16.07
C SER A 4 0.34 -22.23 -16.69
N TRP A 5 -0.49 -22.35 -17.73
CA TRP A 5 -1.09 -21.19 -18.39
C TRP A 5 -1.81 -20.21 -17.42
N PRO A 6 -2.59 -20.69 -16.42
CA PRO A 6 -3.19 -19.79 -15.43
C PRO A 6 -2.18 -19.05 -14.56
N VAL A 7 -1.04 -19.68 -14.23
CA VAL A 7 0.03 -19.05 -13.44
C VAL A 7 0.70 -17.95 -14.26
N ILE A 8 0.99 -18.21 -15.54
CA ILE A 8 1.57 -17.22 -16.44
C ILE A 8 0.65 -15.99 -16.56
N ALA A 9 -0.65 -16.20 -16.77
CA ALA A 9 -1.62 -15.10 -16.83
C ALA A 9 -1.64 -14.26 -15.55
N LYS A 10 -1.63 -14.89 -14.37
CA LYS A 10 -1.55 -14.18 -13.08
C LYS A 10 -0.26 -13.38 -12.92
N LEU A 11 0.87 -13.95 -13.34
CA LEU A 11 2.16 -13.27 -13.29
C LEU A 11 2.20 -12.04 -14.21
N ILE A 12 1.68 -12.15 -15.43
CA ILE A 12 1.57 -11.01 -16.36
C ILE A 12 0.68 -9.92 -15.75
N ALA A 13 -0.49 -10.28 -15.22
CA ALA A 13 -1.38 -9.32 -14.58
C ALA A 13 -0.71 -8.61 -13.39
N LEU A 14 0.02 -9.36 -12.54
CA LEU A 14 0.79 -8.82 -11.44
C LEU A 14 1.89 -7.86 -11.94
N SER A 15 2.64 -8.24 -12.97
CA SER A 15 3.69 -7.41 -13.55
C SER A 15 3.14 -6.10 -14.11
N VAL A 16 2.01 -6.14 -14.82
CA VAL A 16 1.35 -4.93 -15.32
C VAL A 16 0.86 -4.05 -14.18
N ALA A 17 0.20 -4.63 -13.17
CA ALA A 17 -0.29 -3.87 -12.01
C ALA A 17 0.85 -3.17 -11.27
N LEU A 18 1.96 -3.87 -11.02
CA LEU A 18 3.15 -3.28 -10.38
C LEU A 18 3.80 -2.21 -11.26
N GLY A 19 3.97 -2.48 -12.57
CA GLY A 19 4.55 -1.52 -13.51
C GLY A 19 3.76 -0.22 -13.58
N LEU A 20 2.43 -0.32 -13.67
CA LEU A 20 1.53 0.84 -13.65
C LEU A 20 1.56 1.56 -12.30
N GLY A 21 1.60 0.82 -11.19
CA GLY A 21 1.74 1.40 -9.85
C GLY A 21 3.01 2.25 -9.71
N TYR A 22 4.15 1.73 -10.16
CA TYR A 22 5.41 2.49 -10.18
C TYR A 22 5.38 3.67 -11.13
N ALA A 23 4.76 3.54 -12.30
CA ALA A 23 4.59 4.65 -13.22
C ALA A 23 3.75 5.78 -12.59
N ALA A 24 2.63 5.44 -11.96
CA ALA A 24 1.77 6.39 -11.25
C ALA A 24 2.51 7.06 -10.08
N TRP A 25 3.30 6.29 -9.32
CA TRP A 25 4.16 6.83 -8.26
C TRP A 25 5.16 7.85 -8.79
N ASN A 26 5.87 7.53 -9.88
CA ASN A 26 6.82 8.44 -10.52
C ASN A 26 6.14 9.72 -11.02
N VAL A 27 4.97 9.62 -11.65
CA VAL A 27 4.18 10.79 -12.04
C VAL A 27 3.81 11.63 -10.81
N GLY A 28 3.40 10.99 -9.72
CA GLY A 28 3.07 11.65 -8.45
C GLY A 28 4.26 12.37 -7.81
N ILE A 29 5.46 11.81 -7.88
CA ILE A 29 6.69 12.48 -7.42
C ILE A 29 7.06 13.67 -8.30
N LEU A 30 7.00 13.49 -9.62
CA LEU A 30 7.48 14.49 -10.58
C LEU A 30 6.54 15.69 -10.74
N HIS A 31 5.23 15.46 -10.69
CA HIS A 31 4.22 16.46 -11.01
C HIS A 31 3.26 16.75 -9.85
N GLY A 32 3.31 15.98 -8.76
CA GLY A 32 2.40 16.10 -7.63
C GLY A 32 3.03 16.74 -6.38
N ASN A 33 2.27 16.77 -5.30
CA ASN A 33 2.76 17.22 -4.00
C ASN A 33 3.40 16.05 -3.24
N VAL A 34 4.73 15.99 -3.23
CA VAL A 34 5.50 14.91 -2.57
C VAL A 34 5.19 14.79 -1.08
N SER A 35 4.91 15.91 -0.41
CA SER A 35 4.53 15.90 1.01
C SER A 35 3.18 15.21 1.25
N LEU A 36 2.20 15.44 0.37
CA LEU A 36 0.91 14.77 0.42
C LEU A 36 1.05 13.28 0.04
N LEU A 37 1.87 12.98 -0.96
CA LEU A 37 2.13 11.61 -1.41
C LEU A 37 2.79 10.77 -0.30
N ALA A 38 3.75 11.35 0.43
CA ALA A 38 4.37 10.72 1.59
C ALA A 38 3.35 10.49 2.72
N ALA A 39 2.53 11.50 3.04
CA ALA A 39 1.48 11.37 4.05
C ALA A 39 0.45 10.28 3.70
N ALA A 40 0.01 10.23 2.44
CA ALA A 40 -0.89 9.18 1.94
C ALA A 40 -0.25 7.78 2.05
N SER A 41 1.06 7.67 1.81
CA SER A 41 1.80 6.40 1.91
C SER A 41 1.85 5.85 3.33
N TYR A 42 1.75 6.69 4.37
CA TYR A 42 1.69 6.22 5.76
C TYR A 42 0.44 5.40 6.08
N PHE A 43 -0.62 5.52 5.28
CA PHE A 43 -1.84 4.72 5.42
C PHE A 43 -1.78 3.37 4.70
N THR A 44 -0.64 3.03 4.06
CA THR A 44 -0.44 1.74 3.36
C THR A 44 -0.79 0.53 4.21
N PRO A 45 -0.43 0.44 5.52
CA PRO A 45 -0.79 -0.71 6.34
C PRO A 45 -2.31 -0.92 6.44
N VAL A 46 -3.08 0.17 6.60
CA VAL A 46 -4.54 0.09 6.72
C VAL A 46 -5.18 -0.26 5.38
N LEU A 47 -4.80 0.43 4.30
CA LEU A 47 -5.39 0.24 2.98
C LEU A 47 -5.07 -1.14 2.40
N SER A 48 -3.82 -1.59 2.50
CA SER A 48 -3.38 -2.90 2.02
C SER A 48 -4.08 -4.03 2.76
N SER A 49 -4.18 -3.92 4.10
CA SER A 49 -4.86 -4.94 4.90
C SER A 49 -6.37 -4.96 4.69
N ALA A 50 -7.01 -3.81 4.48
CA ALA A 50 -8.44 -3.75 4.15
C ALA A 50 -8.73 -4.44 2.80
N LEU A 51 -7.91 -4.16 1.79
CA LEU A 51 -8.04 -4.80 0.48
C LEU A 51 -7.78 -6.30 0.57
N ALA A 52 -6.74 -6.73 1.28
CA ALA A 52 -6.43 -8.15 1.47
C ALA A 52 -7.54 -8.88 2.23
N ALA A 53 -8.11 -8.28 3.28
CA ALA A 53 -9.23 -8.82 4.03
C ALA A 53 -10.46 -9.04 3.14
N ALA A 54 -10.77 -8.06 2.28
CA ALA A 54 -11.88 -8.17 1.33
C ALA A 54 -11.64 -9.26 0.27
N LEU A 55 -10.44 -9.29 -0.34
CA LEU A 55 -10.10 -10.25 -1.40
C LEU A 55 -10.01 -11.70 -0.90
N LEU A 56 -9.48 -11.89 0.32
CA LEU A 56 -9.30 -13.21 0.91
C LEU A 56 -10.51 -13.66 1.74
N SER A 57 -11.54 -12.81 1.86
CA SER A 57 -12.68 -13.03 2.77
C SER A 57 -12.22 -13.39 4.20
N ALA A 58 -11.18 -12.69 4.67
CA ALA A 58 -10.54 -12.94 5.95
C ALA A 58 -10.84 -11.80 6.94
N ALA A 59 -11.39 -12.14 8.10
CA ALA A 59 -11.62 -11.18 9.17
C ALA A 59 -10.31 -10.93 9.94
N LEU A 60 -9.81 -9.69 9.88
CA LEU A 60 -8.70 -9.23 10.73
C LEU A 60 -9.25 -8.87 12.12
N SER A 61 -8.52 -9.26 13.17
CA SER A 61 -8.93 -9.00 14.55
C SER A 61 -8.94 -7.50 14.88
N TRP A 62 -9.67 -7.12 15.92
CA TRP A 62 -9.66 -5.73 16.39
C TRP A 62 -8.26 -5.26 16.80
N SER A 63 -7.49 -6.10 17.50
CA SER A 63 -6.12 -5.78 17.90
C SER A 63 -5.20 -5.52 16.69
N PHE A 64 -5.43 -6.20 15.56
CA PHE A 64 -4.71 -5.91 14.31
C PHE A 64 -4.98 -4.49 13.82
N TRP A 65 -6.25 -4.08 13.77
CA TRP A 65 -6.63 -2.72 13.35
C TRP A 65 -6.11 -1.64 14.28
N GLN A 66 -6.10 -1.90 15.59
CA GLN A 66 -5.44 -1.03 16.57
C GLN A 66 -3.95 -0.89 16.27
N GLY A 67 -3.24 -2.01 16.01
CA GLY A 67 -1.83 -2.02 15.60
C GLY A 67 -1.57 -1.20 14.34
N ALA A 68 -2.33 -1.46 13.27
CA ALA A 68 -2.22 -0.73 12.02
C ALA A 68 -2.47 0.78 12.18
N GLY A 69 -3.47 1.14 12.99
CA GLY A 69 -3.76 2.54 13.35
C GLY A 69 -2.63 3.20 14.14
N MET A 70 -2.06 2.51 15.12
CA MET A 70 -0.90 2.99 15.89
C MET A 70 0.33 3.23 15.00
N VAL A 71 0.59 2.34 14.03
CA VAL A 71 1.69 2.54 13.06
C VAL A 71 1.45 3.78 12.21
N CYS A 72 0.25 3.96 11.66
CA CYS A 72 -0.09 5.14 10.86
C CYS A 72 0.06 6.43 11.68
N ALA A 73 -0.45 6.43 12.93
CA ALA A 73 -0.33 7.55 13.84
C ALA A 73 1.14 7.87 14.16
N GLY A 74 1.95 6.85 14.45
CA GLY A 74 3.39 7.00 14.69
C GLY A 74 4.12 7.61 13.49
N SER A 75 3.84 7.15 12.27
CA SER A 75 4.42 7.74 11.05
C SER A 75 4.04 9.21 10.86
N LEU A 76 2.79 9.58 11.12
CA LEU A 76 2.34 10.98 11.06
C LEU A 76 2.98 11.86 12.14
N LEU A 77 3.18 11.33 13.35
CA LEU A 77 3.89 12.03 14.43
C LEU A 77 5.36 12.27 14.07
N CYS A 78 6.06 11.26 13.53
CA CYS A 78 7.44 11.40 13.06
C CYS A 78 7.55 12.44 11.93
N TRP A 79 6.60 12.44 11.00
CA TRP A 79 6.51 13.44 9.95
C TRP A 79 6.29 14.85 10.50
N GLN A 80 5.38 15.02 11.46
CA GLN A 80 5.16 16.31 12.10
C GLN A 80 6.40 16.81 12.86
N ALA A 81 7.13 15.90 13.51
CA ALA A 81 8.36 16.23 14.24
C ALA A 81 9.48 16.73 13.31
N THR A 82 9.54 16.22 12.07
CA THR A 82 10.54 16.62 11.06
C THR A 82 10.14 17.86 10.25
N ARG A 83 8.93 18.41 10.47
CA ARG A 83 8.50 19.70 9.89
C ARG A 83 8.87 20.92 10.75
N ARG A 84 9.57 20.72 11.87
CA ARG A 84 10.22 21.79 12.63
C ARG A 84 11.64 21.99 12.12
#